data_AF-A0AAV4E362-F1
#
_entry.id   AF-A0AAV4E362-F1
#
_cell.length_a   1.000
_cell.length_b   1.000
_cell.length_c   1.000
_cell.angle_alpha   90.00
_cell.angle_beta   90.00
_cell.angle_gamma   90.00
#
_symmetry.space_group_name_H-M   'P 1'
#
loop_
_entity.id
_entity.type
_entity.pdbx_description
1 polymer ?
#
loop_
_entity_poly.entity_id
_entity_poly.type
_entity_poly.pdbx_seq_one_letter_code
_entity_poly.pdbx_strand_id
1 'polypeptide(L)'
;MGINRNSYNVGLGTDFNLLTAINNALAEGMGNSPFYVSDNEIEKRNKLLNTLDYHLKYIDLQSIESYSMIFSNWLTPKYILKKFNYLNKASVLENKKEDSYVSLSIIEKIKRISMENSIKPYLTFLNGKSENIRGTVMHFSAKEAYPHIFTPFINPNNYKISYLLHSNNNFPNKYKYLPFP
;
A
#
# COMPACT_ATOMS: atom_id res chain seq x y z
N MET A 1 9.43 -6.01 -7.56
CA MET A 1 8.77 -7.26 -7.16
C MET A 1 9.56 -8.42 -7.70
N GLY A 2 10.00 -9.33 -6.84
CA GLY A 2 10.60 -10.60 -7.20
C GLY A 2 9.63 -11.73 -6.84
N ILE A 3 9.41 -12.66 -7.77
CA ILE A 3 8.56 -13.83 -7.54
C ILE A 3 9.33 -15.06 -8.03
N ASN A 4 9.48 -16.03 -7.15
CA ASN A 4 9.87 -17.39 -7.49
C ASN A 4 8.69 -18.32 -7.17
N ARG A 5 8.77 -19.60 -7.59
CA ARG A 5 7.74 -20.61 -7.35
C ARG A 5 7.25 -20.64 -5.89
N ASN A 6 8.17 -20.49 -4.93
CA ASN A 6 7.90 -20.63 -3.50
C ASN A 6 8.14 -19.34 -2.70
N SER A 7 8.44 -18.22 -3.36
CA SER A 7 8.72 -16.96 -2.68
C SER A 7 8.26 -15.74 -3.45
N TYR A 8 7.95 -14.67 -2.71
CA TYR A 8 7.59 -13.40 -3.31
C TYR A 8 7.99 -12.24 -2.39
N ASN A 9 8.19 -11.07 -2.99
CA ASN A 9 8.37 -9.82 -2.26
C ASN A 9 7.82 -8.61 -3.04
N VAL A 10 7.36 -7.62 -2.29
CA VAL A 10 6.92 -6.31 -2.79
C VAL A 10 7.51 -5.24 -1.89
N GLY A 11 7.82 -4.07 -2.44
CA GLY A 11 8.29 -2.90 -1.70
C GLY A 11 7.76 -1.64 -2.35
N LEU A 12 7.57 -0.59 -1.55
CA LEU A 12 7.04 0.71 -1.93
C LEU A 12 7.92 1.80 -1.33
N GLY A 13 8.78 2.40 -2.17
CA GLY A 13 9.58 3.55 -1.78
C GLY A 13 8.92 4.85 -2.20
N THR A 14 8.92 5.83 -1.31
CA THR A 14 8.50 7.21 -1.60
C THR A 14 9.66 8.16 -1.39
N ASP A 15 9.96 8.97 -2.39
CA ASP A 15 10.89 10.09 -2.30
C ASP A 15 10.55 11.11 -3.39
N PHE A 16 11.00 12.36 -3.23
CA PHE A 16 10.87 13.37 -4.28
C PHE A 16 11.89 13.17 -5.41
N ASN A 17 13.00 12.49 -5.14
CA ASN A 17 13.94 12.02 -6.15
C ASN A 17 13.55 10.61 -6.60
N LEU A 18 13.32 10.44 -7.91
CA LEU A 18 12.90 9.16 -8.47
C LEU A 18 13.90 8.02 -8.18
N LEU A 19 15.20 8.27 -8.31
CA LEU A 19 16.22 7.25 -8.07
C LEU A 19 16.24 6.82 -6.60
N THR A 20 16.14 7.76 -5.67
CA THR A 20 16.00 7.46 -4.24
C THR A 20 14.73 6.68 -3.95
N ALA A 21 13.59 7.06 -4.54
CA ALA A 21 12.33 6.33 -4.37
C ALA A 21 12.45 4.88 -4.87
N ILE A 22 13.08 4.67 -6.03
CA ILE A 22 13.35 3.33 -6.58
C ILE A 22 14.26 2.54 -5.64
N ASN A 23 15.35 3.14 -5.15
CA ASN A 23 16.27 2.47 -4.23
C ASN A 23 15.58 2.07 -2.92
N ASN A 24 14.75 2.95 -2.36
CA ASN A 24 13.95 2.64 -1.17
C ASN A 24 12.97 1.49 -1.43
N ALA A 25 12.29 1.48 -2.58
CA ALA A 25 11.36 0.41 -2.96
C ALA A 25 12.06 -0.94 -3.11
N LEU A 26 13.27 -0.94 -3.70
CA LEU A 26 14.10 -2.13 -3.83
C LEU A 26 14.61 -2.61 -2.47
N ALA A 27 15.08 -1.69 -1.62
CA ALA A 27 15.56 -2.00 -0.29
C ALA A 27 14.46 -2.61 0.59
N GLU A 28 13.24 -2.06 0.56
CA GLU A 28 12.09 -2.65 1.27
C GLU A 28 11.73 -4.02 0.71
N GLY A 29 11.67 -4.14 -0.63
CA GLY A 29 11.41 -5.42 -1.28
C GLY A 29 12.45 -6.49 -0.90
N MET A 30 13.72 -6.13 -0.79
CA MET A 30 14.81 -7.05 -0.42
C MET A 30 14.92 -7.29 1.10
N GLY A 31 14.61 -6.28 1.92
CA GLY A 31 14.68 -6.30 3.38
C GLY A 31 13.57 -7.14 4.02
N ASN A 32 12.42 -7.21 3.36
CA ASN A 32 11.45 -8.26 3.62
C ASN A 32 12.04 -9.59 3.12
N SER A 33 12.60 -10.40 4.02
CA SER A 33 13.07 -11.75 3.69
C SER A 33 12.01 -12.44 2.83
N PRO A 34 12.33 -12.97 1.63
CA PRO A 34 11.34 -13.50 0.72
C PRO A 34 10.45 -14.49 1.47
N PHE A 35 9.14 -14.20 1.55
CA PHE A 35 8.22 -15.05 2.30
C PHE A 35 8.20 -16.43 1.65
N TYR A 36 8.93 -17.37 2.26
CA TYR A 36 9.03 -18.72 1.77
C TYR A 36 7.82 -19.50 2.24
N VAL A 37 7.08 -20.07 1.30
CA VAL A 37 5.92 -20.91 1.59
C VAL A 37 6.23 -22.31 1.05
N SER A 38 6.08 -23.34 1.89
CA SER A 38 6.29 -24.73 1.46
C SER A 38 5.26 -25.14 0.39
N ASP A 39 5.61 -26.09 -0.47
CA ASP A 39 4.71 -26.57 -1.53
C ASP A 39 3.36 -27.08 -0.96
N ASN A 40 3.38 -27.77 0.19
CA ASN A 40 2.17 -28.23 0.87
C ASN A 40 1.25 -27.07 1.30
N GLU A 41 1.83 -26.00 1.84
CA GLU A 41 1.08 -24.80 2.22
C GLU A 41 0.57 -24.03 1.00
N ILE A 42 1.37 -23.97 -0.08
CA ILE A 42 0.94 -23.41 -1.36
C ILE A 42 -0.29 -24.16 -1.91
N GLU A 43 -0.30 -25.49 -1.86
CA GLU A 43 -1.42 -26.29 -2.37
C GLU A 43 -2.70 -26.05 -1.55
N LYS A 44 -2.60 -26.05 -0.22
CA LYS A 44 -3.74 -25.74 0.68
C LYS A 44 -4.31 -24.35 0.40
N ARG A 45 -3.45 -23.33 0.35
CA ARG A 45 -3.87 -21.94 0.10
C ARG A 45 -4.43 -21.77 -1.31
N ASN A 46 -3.86 -22.45 -2.32
CA ASN A 46 -4.35 -22.41 -3.70
C ASN A 46 -5.80 -22.89 -3.85
N LYS A 47 -6.21 -23.90 -3.06
CA LYS A 47 -7.60 -24.37 -3.03
C LYS A 47 -8.56 -23.31 -2.47
N LEU A 48 -8.08 -22.46 -1.56
CA LEU A 48 -8.85 -21.38 -0.93
C LEU A 48 -8.84 -20.07 -1.74
N LEU A 49 -7.98 -19.93 -2.77
CA LEU A 49 -7.81 -18.66 -3.49
C LEU A 49 -9.09 -18.11 -4.12
N ASN A 50 -9.97 -19.00 -4.60
CA ASN A 50 -11.22 -18.58 -5.24
C ASN A 50 -12.24 -18.03 -4.23
N THR A 51 -12.08 -18.36 -2.95
CA THR A 51 -12.90 -17.85 -1.86
C THR A 51 -12.15 -16.84 -1.00
N LEU A 52 -10.87 -16.57 -1.25
CA LEU A 52 -10.05 -15.70 -0.40
C LEU A 52 -10.56 -14.26 -0.36
N ASP A 53 -10.86 -13.65 -1.52
CA ASP A 53 -11.45 -12.30 -1.56
C ASP A 53 -12.81 -12.26 -0.81
N TYR A 54 -13.56 -13.36 -0.81
CA TYR A 54 -14.78 -13.51 0.00
C TYR A 54 -14.43 -13.60 1.49
N HIS A 55 -13.52 -14.48 1.90
CA HIS A 55 -13.11 -14.62 3.30
C HIS A 55 -12.54 -13.33 3.88
N LEU A 56 -11.66 -12.62 3.15
CA LEU A 56 -11.09 -11.34 3.58
C LEU A 56 -12.16 -10.25 3.81
N LYS A 57 -13.34 -10.36 3.19
CA LYS A 57 -14.48 -9.46 3.42
C LYS A 57 -15.18 -9.73 4.76
N TYR A 58 -15.07 -10.96 5.28
CA TYR A 58 -15.71 -11.40 6.53
C TYR A 58 -14.73 -11.66 7.67
N ILE A 59 -13.42 -11.43 7.46
CA ILE A 59 -12.47 -11.38 8.58
C ILE A 59 -12.93 -10.25 9.50
N ASP A 60 -13.22 -10.58 10.75
CA ASP A 60 -13.48 -9.58 11.76
C ASP A 60 -12.16 -8.84 12.06
N LEU A 61 -12.16 -7.50 11.98
CA LEU A 61 -11.01 -6.67 12.39
C LEU A 61 -10.61 -6.93 13.84
N GLN A 62 -11.51 -7.49 14.67
CA GLN A 62 -11.23 -7.86 16.05
C GLN A 62 -10.41 -9.16 16.17
N SER A 63 -10.45 -10.05 15.18
CA SER A 63 -9.48 -11.14 15.07
C SER A 63 -8.22 -10.57 14.41
N ILE A 64 -7.26 -10.15 15.23
CA ILE A 64 -6.00 -9.51 14.86
C ILE A 64 -5.11 -10.47 14.06
N GLU A 65 -5.48 -10.76 12.82
CA GLU A 65 -4.48 -11.12 11.82
C GLU A 65 -3.96 -9.80 11.28
N SER A 66 -2.73 -9.45 11.67
CA SER A 66 -2.06 -8.25 11.16
C SER A 66 -2.00 -8.28 9.62
N TYR A 67 -1.86 -7.12 8.97
CA TYR A 67 -1.62 -7.04 7.52
C TYR A 67 -0.52 -8.00 7.07
N SER A 68 0.53 -8.09 7.88
CA SER A 68 1.66 -9.00 7.65
C SER A 68 1.28 -10.48 7.80
N MET A 69 0.35 -10.85 8.70
CA MET A 69 -0.19 -12.22 8.75
C MET A 69 -1.06 -12.53 7.54
N ILE A 70 -1.94 -11.63 7.11
CA ILE A 70 -2.74 -11.83 5.90
C ILE A 70 -1.81 -12.02 4.69
N PHE A 71 -0.83 -11.13 4.56
CA PHE A 71 0.17 -11.20 3.52
C PHE A 71 0.93 -12.54 3.57
N SER A 72 1.55 -12.88 4.70
CA SER A 72 2.44 -14.05 4.84
C SER A 72 1.70 -15.40 4.84
N ASN A 73 0.51 -15.46 5.44
CA ASN A 73 -0.19 -16.72 5.72
C ASN A 73 -1.28 -17.04 4.72
N TRP A 74 -1.84 -16.03 4.05
CA TRP A 74 -2.99 -16.25 3.18
C TRP A 74 -2.66 -16.05 1.71
N LEU A 75 -1.66 -15.23 1.38
CA LEU A 75 -1.31 -14.99 -0.01
C LEU A 75 -0.26 -16.01 -0.50
N THR A 76 -0.50 -16.52 -1.71
CA THR A 76 0.46 -17.37 -2.43
C THR A 76 1.22 -16.58 -3.49
N PRO A 77 2.41 -17.02 -3.91
CA PRO A 77 3.12 -16.44 -5.05
C PRO A 77 2.21 -16.30 -6.29
N LYS A 78 1.37 -17.31 -6.56
CA LYS A 78 0.40 -17.32 -7.66
C LYS A 78 -0.65 -16.21 -7.53
N TYR A 79 -1.20 -16.00 -6.34
CA TYR A 79 -2.18 -14.94 -6.09
C TYR A 79 -1.58 -13.55 -6.29
N ILE A 80 -0.39 -13.34 -5.76
CA ILE A 80 0.29 -12.04 -5.81
C ILE A 80 0.71 -11.75 -7.26
N LEU A 81 1.21 -12.74 -8.00
CA LEU A 81 1.47 -12.62 -9.44
C LEU A 81 0.19 -12.26 -10.21
N LYS A 82 -0.94 -12.92 -9.91
CA LYS A 82 -2.24 -12.60 -10.54
C LYS A 82 -2.65 -11.15 -10.29
N LYS A 83 -2.53 -10.67 -9.05
CA LYS A 83 -2.88 -9.29 -8.70
C LYS A 83 -1.88 -8.28 -9.27
N PHE A 84 -0.58 -8.59 -9.30
CA PHE A 84 0.44 -7.75 -9.92
C PHE A 84 0.23 -7.59 -11.43
N ASN A 85 -0.03 -8.70 -12.15
CA ASN A 85 -0.36 -8.64 -13.57
C ASN A 85 -1.62 -7.80 -13.83
N TYR A 86 -2.61 -7.89 -12.94
CA TYR A 86 -3.77 -7.03 -13.00
C TYR A 86 -3.40 -5.55 -12.76
N LEU A 87 -2.58 -5.23 -11.76
CA LEU A 87 -2.13 -3.86 -11.48
C LEU A 87 -1.34 -3.27 -12.66
N ASN A 88 -0.43 -4.03 -13.28
CA ASN A 88 0.29 -3.59 -14.47
C ASN A 88 -0.61 -3.38 -15.70
N LYS A 89 -1.69 -4.15 -15.83
CA LYS A 89 -2.68 -3.96 -16.90
C LYS A 89 -3.59 -2.77 -16.64
N ALA A 90 -3.91 -2.53 -15.36
CA ALA A 90 -4.78 -1.45 -14.92
C ALA A 90 -4.03 -0.12 -14.75
N SER A 91 -2.69 -0.13 -14.66
CA SER A 91 -1.88 1.07 -14.55
C SER A 91 -1.99 1.87 -15.84
N VAL A 92 -2.58 3.05 -15.73
CA VAL A 92 -2.53 4.06 -16.79
C VAL A 92 -1.20 4.78 -16.64
N LEU A 93 -0.36 4.72 -17.68
CA LEU A 93 0.82 5.59 -17.77
C LEU A 93 0.31 7.01 -17.99
N GLU A 94 0.20 7.78 -16.93
CA GLU A 94 0.13 9.23 -17.08
C GLU A 94 1.52 9.70 -17.49
N ASN A 95 1.65 10.19 -18.72
CA ASN A 95 2.79 11.01 -19.13
C ASN A 95 2.74 12.36 -18.41
N LYS A 96 2.88 12.35 -17.08
CA LYS A 96 3.19 13.57 -16.35
C LYS A 96 4.61 13.93 -16.71
N LYS A 97 4.79 15.13 -17.28
CA LYS A 97 6.11 15.72 -17.43
C LYS A 97 6.79 15.66 -16.06
N GLU A 98 8.06 15.24 -16.03
CA GLU A 98 8.87 15.38 -14.82
C GLU A 98 8.78 16.84 -14.38
N ASP A 99 8.05 17.07 -13.29
CA ASP A 99 7.99 18.41 -12.74
C ASP A 99 9.38 18.73 -12.18
N SER A 100 10.04 19.71 -12.79
CA SER A 100 11.33 20.24 -12.37
C SER A 100 11.18 21.07 -11.08
N TYR A 101 10.77 20.42 -9.99
CA TYR A 101 10.59 21.12 -8.73
C TYR A 101 11.92 21.29 -7.98
N VAL A 102 12.48 22.48 -8.19
CA VAL A 102 13.53 23.11 -7.39
C VAL A 102 13.19 23.07 -5.89
N SER A 103 14.20 22.71 -5.08
CA SER A 103 14.46 22.87 -3.64
C SER A 103 13.38 23.31 -2.62
N LEU A 104 12.10 22.96 -2.78
CA LEU A 104 11.10 23.19 -1.72
C LEU A 104 11.30 22.23 -0.54
N SER A 105 11.00 22.70 0.68
CA SER A 105 10.97 21.84 1.86
C SER A 105 9.85 20.79 1.74
N ILE A 106 10.00 19.64 2.41
CA ILE A 106 9.00 18.54 2.39
C ILE A 106 7.61 19.05 2.82
N ILE A 107 7.56 19.93 3.82
CA ILE A 107 6.30 20.51 4.34
C ILE A 107 5.61 21.36 3.29
N GLU A 108 6.34 22.18 2.53
CA GLU A 108 5.77 23.00 1.46
C GLU A 108 5.23 22.14 0.32
N LYS A 109 5.93 21.06 -0.03
CA LYS A 109 5.46 20.11 -1.04
C LYS A 109 4.17 19.42 -0.61
N ILE A 110 4.08 18.96 0.65
CA ILE A 110 2.85 18.36 1.20
C ILE A 110 1.71 19.38 1.22
N LYS A 111 1.96 20.61 1.69
CA LYS A 111 0.96 21.69 1.70
C LYS A 111 0.44 21.99 0.30
N ARG A 112 1.33 22.02 -0.68
CA ARG A 112 0.96 22.28 -2.08
C ARG A 112 0.09 21.16 -2.65
N ILE A 113 0.52 19.90 -2.52
CA ILE A 113 -0.29 18.74 -2.96
C ILE A 113 -1.66 18.73 -2.26
N SER A 114 -1.68 19.06 -0.97
CA SER A 114 -2.90 19.22 -0.18
C SER A 114 -3.84 20.30 -0.77
N MET A 115 -3.30 21.46 -1.13
CA MET A 115 -4.08 22.55 -1.74
C MET A 115 -4.58 22.18 -3.15
N GLU A 116 -3.70 21.69 -4.02
CA GLU A 116 -4.02 21.31 -5.40
C GLU A 116 -5.12 20.25 -5.47
N ASN A 117 -5.13 19.33 -4.51
CA ASN A 117 -6.07 18.20 -4.47
C ASN A 117 -7.22 18.40 -3.48
N SER A 118 -7.32 19.58 -2.84
CA SER A 118 -8.35 19.87 -1.82
C SER A 118 -8.44 18.81 -0.70
N ILE A 119 -7.29 18.27 -0.29
CA ILE A 119 -7.11 17.32 0.82
C ILE A 119 -6.62 18.11 2.03
N LYS A 120 -7.24 17.99 3.20
CA LYS A 120 -6.82 18.72 4.40
C LYS A 120 -6.14 17.77 5.40
N PRO A 121 -4.80 17.67 5.41
CA PRO A 121 -4.09 16.80 6.32
C PRO A 121 -4.09 17.36 7.75
N TYR A 122 -4.31 16.47 8.70
CA TYR A 122 -4.14 16.66 10.13
C TYR A 122 -2.90 15.91 10.57
N LEU A 123 -1.99 16.60 11.26
CA LEU A 123 -0.79 16.01 11.83
C LEU A 123 -0.99 15.81 13.33
N THR A 124 -0.96 14.56 13.76
CA THR A 124 -0.85 14.19 15.18
C THR A 124 0.58 13.77 15.47
N PHE A 125 1.15 14.22 16.58
CA PHE A 125 2.50 13.84 16.98
C PHE A 125 2.60 13.53 18.46
N LEU A 126 3.47 12.58 18.79
CA LEU A 126 3.83 12.20 20.15
C LEU A 126 5.34 12.34 20.30
N ASN A 127 5.76 13.17 21.24
CA ASN A 127 7.17 13.35 21.56
C ASN A 127 7.56 12.36 22.66
N GLY A 128 8.50 11.47 22.34
CA GLY A 128 9.11 10.54 23.27
C GLY A 128 10.51 11.02 23.64
N LYS A 129 10.85 10.90 24.93
CA LYS A 129 12.21 11.04 25.41
C LYS A 129 12.56 9.82 26.25
N SER A 130 13.54 9.05 25.79
CA SER A 130 14.28 8.08 26.58
C SER A 130 15.65 8.68 26.94
N GLU A 131 16.36 8.08 27.90
CA GLU A 131 17.62 8.59 28.47
C GLU A 131 18.63 9.03 27.39
N ASN A 132 18.66 8.34 26.24
CA ASN A 132 19.61 8.61 25.15
C ASN A 132 18.96 8.94 23.79
N ILE A 133 17.62 8.95 23.69
CA ILE A 133 16.93 9.11 22.40
C ILE A 133 15.76 10.08 22.57
N ARG A 134 15.79 11.17 21.80
CA ARG A 134 14.59 11.99 21.54
C ARG A 134 14.01 11.54 20.21
N GLY A 135 12.76 11.11 20.22
CA GLY A 135 12.03 10.71 19.04
C GLY A 135 10.69 11.41 18.97
N THR A 136 10.24 11.75 17.77
CA THR A 136 8.89 12.22 17.54
C THR A 136 8.21 11.20 16.64
N VAL A 137 7.14 10.60 17.13
CA VAL A 137 6.22 9.80 16.31
C VAL A 137 5.22 10.77 15.70
N MET A 138 5.06 10.70 14.38
CA MET A 138 4.12 11.53 13.63
C MET A 138 3.15 10.64 12.88
N HIS A 139 1.90 11.06 12.83
CA HIS A 139 0.86 10.42 12.03
C HIS A 139 0.05 11.47 11.30
N PHE A 140 -0.08 11.29 9.98
CA PHE A 140 -0.88 12.13 9.11
C PHE A 140 -2.20 11.43 8.80
N SER A 141 -3.30 12.17 8.91
CA SER A 141 -4.63 11.70 8.53
C SER A 141 -5.40 12.80 7.80
N ALA A 142 -6.32 12.44 6.92
CA ALA A 142 -7.21 13.40 6.27
C ALA A 142 -8.58 12.76 6.08
N LYS A 143 -9.66 13.52 6.28
CA LYS A 143 -11.04 13.01 6.08
C LYS A 143 -11.30 12.69 4.61
N GLU A 144 -10.58 13.36 3.71
CA GLU A 144 -10.66 13.17 2.27
C GLU A 144 -9.84 11.97 1.74
N ALA A 145 -9.01 11.36 2.59
CA ALA A 145 -8.15 10.22 2.25
C ALA A 145 -8.56 8.95 2.99
N TYR A 146 -8.08 7.80 2.52
CA TYR A 146 -8.35 6.53 3.19
C TYR A 146 -7.73 6.51 4.60
N PRO A 147 -8.48 6.05 5.62
CA PRO A 147 -7.96 5.95 6.99
C PRO A 147 -6.94 4.81 7.15
N HIS A 148 -6.94 3.85 6.23
CA HIS A 148 -6.03 2.70 6.20
C HIS A 148 -5.97 2.11 4.79
N ILE A 149 -5.04 1.17 4.55
CA ILE A 149 -4.88 0.50 3.25
C ILE A 149 -5.80 -0.73 3.07
N PHE A 150 -6.48 -1.19 4.13
CA PHE A 150 -7.43 -2.32 4.04
C PHE A 150 -8.71 -1.96 3.28
N THR A 151 -8.64 -2.01 1.96
CA THR A 151 -9.71 -1.69 1.01
C THR A 151 -11.01 -2.52 1.13
N PRO A 152 -11.05 -3.75 1.69
CA PRO A 152 -12.32 -4.45 1.93
C PRO A 152 -13.33 -3.70 2.80
N PHE A 153 -12.89 -2.86 3.73
CA PHE A 153 -13.77 -2.06 4.60
C PHE A 153 -13.96 -0.61 4.15
N ILE A 154 -13.40 -0.25 3.00
CA ILE A 154 -13.43 1.13 2.49
C ILE A 154 -14.41 1.22 1.33
N ASN A 155 -15.35 2.15 1.43
CA ASN A 155 -16.12 2.58 0.27
C ASN A 155 -15.38 3.77 -0.41
N PRO A 156 -14.73 3.57 -1.57
CA PRO A 156 -13.95 4.62 -2.24
C PRO A 156 -14.78 5.86 -2.59
N ASN A 157 -16.10 5.72 -2.78
CA ASN A 157 -16.97 6.87 -3.04
C ASN A 157 -16.98 7.91 -1.91
N ASN A 158 -16.59 7.52 -0.70
CA ASN A 158 -16.61 8.41 0.46
C ASN A 158 -15.36 9.30 0.57
N TYR A 159 -14.36 9.13 -0.31
CA TYR A 159 -13.04 9.75 -0.18
C TYR A 159 -12.65 10.47 -1.47
N LYS A 160 -12.25 11.75 -1.36
CA LYS A 160 -11.86 12.54 -2.54
C LYS A 160 -10.62 12.00 -3.23
N ILE A 161 -9.69 11.40 -2.47
CA ILE A 161 -8.45 10.84 -3.01
C ILE A 161 -8.72 9.78 -4.10
N SER A 162 -9.85 9.08 -4.02
CA SER A 162 -10.26 8.06 -4.98
C SER A 162 -10.50 8.62 -6.39
N TYR A 163 -10.82 9.92 -6.48
CA TYR A 163 -11.19 10.58 -7.72
C TYR A 163 -10.03 11.27 -8.44
N LEU A 164 -8.83 11.29 -7.84
CA LEU A 164 -7.67 11.99 -8.41
C LEU A 164 -7.20 11.39 -9.74
N LEU A 165 -7.30 10.06 -9.89
CA LEU A 165 -6.89 9.34 -11.11
C LEU A 165 -8.08 8.76 -11.88
N HIS A 166 -9.24 8.58 -11.22
CA HIS A 166 -10.40 7.90 -11.79
C HIS A 166 -11.69 8.67 -11.48
N SER A 167 -11.93 9.73 -12.25
CA SER A 167 -13.11 10.61 -12.11
C SER A 167 -14.43 9.95 -12.50
N ASN A 168 -14.40 8.76 -13.11
CA ASN A 168 -15.56 8.06 -13.67
C ASN A 168 -16.27 7.10 -12.70
N ASN A 169 -16.04 7.23 -11.38
CA ASN A 169 -16.56 6.30 -10.34
C ASN A 169 -16.16 4.82 -10.54
N ASN A 170 -15.19 4.53 -11.42
CA ASN A 170 -14.71 3.18 -11.62
C ASN A 170 -13.54 2.90 -10.67
N PHE A 171 -13.80 2.11 -9.63
CA PHE A 171 -12.82 1.74 -8.61
C PHE A 171 -12.51 0.25 -8.70
N PRO A 172 -11.55 -0.16 -9.53
CA PRO A 172 -11.46 -1.56 -9.93
C PRO A 172 -10.83 -2.44 -8.82
N ASN A 173 -10.31 -1.81 -7.76
CA ASN A 173 -9.85 -2.41 -6.50
C ASN A 173 -10.86 -2.28 -5.32
N LYS A 174 -12.07 -1.78 -5.57
CA LYS A 174 -13.11 -1.68 -4.52
C LYS A 174 -13.36 -3.06 -3.91
N TYR A 175 -13.31 -3.14 -2.58
CA TYR A 175 -13.49 -4.36 -1.81
C TYR A 175 -12.49 -5.49 -2.08
N LYS A 176 -11.35 -5.20 -2.74
CA LYS A 176 -10.30 -6.19 -3.01
C LYS A 176 -9.07 -5.86 -2.18
N TYR A 177 -8.60 -6.80 -1.39
CA TYR A 177 -7.38 -6.64 -0.62
C TYR A 177 -6.18 -6.36 -1.54
N LEU A 178 -5.41 -5.32 -1.20
CA LEU A 178 -4.16 -5.00 -1.87
C LEU A 178 -3.09 -6.00 -1.40
N PRO A 179 -2.40 -6.73 -2.30
CA PRO A 179 -1.36 -7.68 -1.91
C PRO A 179 -0.09 -6.94 -1.46
N PHE A 180 -0.15 -6.31 -0.30
CA PHE A 180 0.92 -5.54 0.33
C PHE A 180 0.90 -5.80 1.85
N PRO A 181 2.06 -5.99 2.49
CA PRO A 181 2.17 -6.34 3.92
C PRO A 181 1.77 -5.23 4.89
#